data_AF-A0A7C3SP55-F1
#
_entry.id   AF-A0A7C3SP55-F1
#
_cell.length_a   1.000
_cell.length_b   1.000
_cell.length_c   1.000
_cell.angle_alpha   90.00
_cell.angle_beta   90.00
_cell.angle_gamma   90.00
#
_symmetry.space_group_name_H-M   'P 1'
#
loop_
_entity.id
_entity.type
_entity.pdbx_description
1 polymer ?
#
loop_
_entity_poly.entity_id
_entity_poly.type
_entity_poly.pdbx_seq_one_letter_code
_entity_poly.pdbx_strand_id
1 'polypeptide(L)'
;MRQIFYQLVAKKIIPNTLRAYKNLSYLIAKARKNGDLPFDIMTNHTRFVIKENSWPDYKDFTKKIEKIYRKSKLANQRNHIEIWIEKDSLREWFEPITKEFDIPLIICRGYPSITTLYEASKRFKEIQKPIHILYFGDFDPSGEDIFRTIKERLVKDFKINPKKLHIKKIALTLKDVKQYKLPPSPTKATDSRSGKFVKKYGNFAVELEALPVKVLEQKIKRSIKNLLNWKQFQKDLKRERQEVKRLRKLVKKIET
;
A
#
# COMPACT_ATOMS: atom_id res chain seq x y z
N MET A 1 -13.88 -0.22 -9.07
CA MET A 1 -14.50 -1.03 -10.15
C MET A 1 -13.95 -2.44 -10.21
N ARG A 2 -12.65 -2.63 -10.52
CA ARG A 2 -12.02 -3.97 -10.58
C ARG A 2 -12.16 -4.77 -9.29
N GLN A 3 -11.97 -4.12 -8.14
CA GLN A 3 -12.17 -4.78 -6.86
C GLN A 3 -13.59 -5.34 -6.69
N ILE A 4 -14.63 -4.55 -6.94
CA ILE A 4 -16.04 -5.00 -6.85
C ILE A 4 -16.25 -6.19 -7.79
N PHE A 5 -15.77 -6.10 -9.02
CA PHE A 5 -15.84 -7.20 -9.98
C PHE A 5 -15.21 -8.49 -9.43
N TYR A 6 -13.96 -8.44 -8.97
CA TYR A 6 -13.28 -9.64 -8.47
C TYR A 6 -13.87 -10.18 -7.18
N GLN A 7 -14.41 -9.34 -6.30
CA GLN A 7 -15.12 -9.80 -5.10
C GLN A 7 -16.43 -10.53 -5.46
N LEU A 8 -17.17 -10.05 -6.47
CA LEU A 8 -18.37 -10.73 -6.97
C LEU A 8 -18.03 -12.04 -7.70
N VAL A 9 -16.94 -12.06 -8.48
CA VAL A 9 -16.40 -13.26 -9.12
C VAL A 9 -15.98 -14.31 -8.09
N ALA A 10 -15.24 -13.90 -7.05
CA ALA A 10 -14.80 -14.79 -5.98
C ALA A 10 -15.98 -15.41 -5.21
N LYS A 11 -17.09 -14.66 -5.09
CA LYS A 11 -18.35 -15.14 -4.50
C LYS A 11 -19.24 -15.91 -5.48
N LYS A 12 -18.80 -16.15 -6.72
CA LYS A 12 -19.55 -16.81 -7.80
C LYS A 12 -20.88 -16.12 -8.17
N ILE A 13 -21.00 -14.81 -7.92
CA ILE A 13 -22.20 -14.02 -8.25
C ILE A 13 -22.20 -13.64 -9.73
N ILE A 14 -21.03 -13.34 -10.30
CA ILE A 14 -20.86 -13.01 -11.72
C ILE A 14 -19.70 -13.81 -12.32
N PRO A 15 -19.71 -14.11 -13.63
CA PRO A 15 -18.61 -14.82 -14.26
C PRO A 15 -17.40 -13.90 -14.49
N ASN A 16 -16.18 -14.46 -14.42
CA ASN A 16 -14.94 -13.76 -14.69
C ASN A 16 -14.75 -13.50 -16.21
N THR A 17 -15.56 -12.62 -16.79
CA THR A 17 -15.51 -12.29 -18.22
C THR A 17 -15.48 -10.79 -18.45
N LEU A 18 -14.88 -10.37 -19.58
CA LEU A 18 -14.88 -8.97 -20.00
C LEU A 18 -16.30 -8.41 -20.18
N ARG A 19 -17.25 -9.24 -20.62
CA ARG A 19 -18.66 -8.86 -20.77
C ARG A 19 -19.29 -8.52 -19.41
N ALA A 20 -19.10 -9.39 -18.41
CA ALA A 20 -19.60 -9.14 -17.06
C ALA A 20 -18.96 -7.90 -16.44
N TYR A 21 -17.66 -7.67 -16.67
CA TYR A 21 -16.98 -6.45 -16.23
C TYR A 21 -17.60 -5.18 -16.83
N LYS A 22 -17.82 -5.16 -18.16
CA LYS A 22 -18.44 -4.02 -18.85
C LYS A 22 -19.86 -3.75 -18.33
N ASN A 23 -20.66 -4.81 -18.16
CA ASN A 23 -22.03 -4.69 -17.64
C ASN A 23 -22.05 -4.14 -16.22
N LEU A 24 -21.19 -4.65 -15.33
CA LEU A 24 -21.07 -4.13 -13.96
C LEU A 24 -20.66 -2.65 -13.95
N SER A 25 -19.72 -2.26 -14.82
CA SER A 25 -19.31 -0.86 -14.97
C SER A 25 -20.45 0.05 -15.40
N TYR A 26 -21.28 -0.41 -16.34
CA TYR A 26 -22.46 0.34 -16.79
C TYR A 26 -23.50 0.48 -15.66
N LEU A 27 -23.82 -0.60 -14.96
CA LEU A 27 -24.81 -0.60 -13.88
C LEU A 27 -24.38 0.30 -12.72
N ILE A 28 -23.12 0.22 -12.29
CA ILE A 28 -22.58 1.09 -11.23
C ILE A 28 -22.62 2.56 -11.67
N ALA A 29 -22.28 2.87 -12.92
CA ALA A 29 -22.37 4.24 -13.41
C ALA A 29 -23.81 4.78 -13.42
N LYS A 30 -24.79 3.95 -13.82
CA LYS A 30 -26.22 4.31 -13.81
C LYS A 30 -26.73 4.54 -12.39
N ALA A 31 -26.45 3.61 -11.47
CA ALA A 31 -26.82 3.72 -10.06
C ALA A 31 -26.25 4.99 -9.41
N ARG A 32 -24.99 5.35 -9.73
CA ARG A 32 -24.38 6.60 -9.22
C ARG A 32 -25.08 7.85 -9.74
N LYS A 33 -25.36 7.90 -11.05
CA LYS A 33 -26.07 9.05 -11.65
C LYS A 33 -27.47 9.25 -11.09
N ASN A 34 -28.13 8.16 -10.71
CA ASN A 34 -29.48 8.16 -10.15
C ASN A 34 -29.51 8.43 -8.64
N GLY A 35 -28.36 8.48 -7.96
CA GLY A 35 -28.27 8.67 -6.51
C GLY A 35 -28.36 7.38 -5.69
N ASP A 36 -28.61 6.22 -6.32
CA ASP A 36 -28.68 4.91 -5.66
C ASP A 36 -27.31 4.48 -5.06
N LEU A 37 -26.21 4.99 -5.62
CA LEU A 37 -24.87 4.78 -5.10
C LEU A 37 -24.12 6.11 -4.94
N PRO A 38 -23.79 6.53 -3.71
CA PRO A 38 -23.00 7.72 -3.45
C PRO A 38 -21.66 7.74 -4.20
N PHE A 39 -21.24 8.92 -4.68
CA PHE A 39 -20.02 9.06 -5.48
C PHE A 39 -18.73 8.87 -4.67
N ASP A 40 -18.78 9.18 -3.39
CA ASP A 40 -17.71 9.10 -2.40
C ASP A 40 -17.35 7.65 -2.00
N ILE A 41 -18.20 6.67 -2.30
CA ILE A 41 -17.91 5.24 -2.07
C ILE A 41 -16.78 4.71 -2.96
N MET A 42 -16.49 5.39 -4.07
CA MET A 42 -15.44 4.97 -5.01
C MET A 42 -14.42 6.09 -5.20
N THR A 43 -13.23 5.92 -4.65
CA THR A 43 -12.17 6.94 -4.72
C THR A 43 -11.47 6.91 -6.08
N ASN A 44 -11.15 8.10 -6.61
CA ASN A 44 -10.37 8.26 -7.83
C ASN A 44 -9.05 8.99 -7.53
N HIS A 45 -7.95 8.23 -7.44
CA HIS A 45 -6.64 8.74 -7.02
C HIS A 45 -5.82 9.39 -8.14
N THR A 46 -6.41 9.70 -9.31
CA THR A 46 -5.68 10.34 -10.43
C THR A 46 -6.08 11.79 -10.68
N ARG A 47 -7.10 12.30 -9.99
CA ARG A 47 -7.56 13.69 -10.12
C ARG A 47 -7.21 14.44 -8.85
N PHE A 48 -6.26 15.37 -8.96
CA PHE A 48 -5.81 16.19 -7.84
C PHE A 48 -6.13 17.65 -8.13
N VAL A 49 -6.64 18.35 -7.13
CA VAL A 49 -6.57 19.81 -7.09
C VAL A 49 -5.25 20.15 -6.44
N ILE A 50 -4.32 20.71 -7.21
CA ILE A 50 -3.04 21.20 -6.70
C ILE A 50 -3.28 22.64 -6.22
N LYS A 51 -3.19 22.85 -4.91
CA LYS A 51 -3.22 24.17 -4.28
C LYS A 51 -2.12 24.18 -3.22
N GLU A 52 -1.32 25.25 -3.20
CA GLU A 52 -0.35 25.45 -2.14
C GLU A 52 -1.05 25.56 -0.78
N ASN A 53 -0.38 25.13 0.30
CA ASN A 53 -0.93 25.33 1.63
C ASN A 53 -0.96 26.84 1.93
N SER A 54 -2.16 27.42 1.93
CA SER A 54 -2.38 28.82 2.29
C SER A 54 -3.44 28.93 3.38
N TRP A 55 -3.24 29.88 4.28
CA TRP A 55 -4.12 30.15 5.41
C TRP A 55 -4.49 31.63 5.40
N PRO A 56 -5.73 32.00 5.78
CA PRO A 56 -6.15 33.39 5.85
C PRO A 56 -5.25 34.25 6.75
N ASP A 57 -4.81 33.68 7.87
CA ASP A 57 -3.90 34.33 8.82
C ASP A 57 -3.06 33.31 9.62
N TYR A 58 -2.20 33.83 10.50
CA TYR A 58 -1.34 33.00 11.35
C TYR A 58 -2.11 32.22 12.43
N LYS A 59 -3.29 32.69 12.86
CA LYS A 59 -4.13 32.00 13.86
C LYS A 59 -4.78 30.75 13.27
N ASP A 60 -5.22 30.81 12.02
CA ASP A 60 -5.67 29.64 11.28
C ASP A 60 -4.55 28.63 11.05
N PHE A 61 -3.34 29.11 10.76
CA PHE A 61 -2.16 28.26 10.67
C PHE A 61 -1.87 27.55 12.00
N THR A 62 -1.82 28.28 13.13
CA THR A 62 -1.51 27.68 14.44
C THR A 62 -2.55 26.64 14.88
N LYS A 63 -3.84 26.86 14.60
CA LYS A 63 -4.90 25.87 14.82
C LYS A 63 -4.71 24.60 13.98
N LYS A 64 -4.07 24.68 12.80
CA LYS A 64 -3.72 23.50 11.99
C LYS A 64 -2.48 22.76 12.46
N ILE A 65 -1.50 23.45 13.04
CA ILE A 65 -0.27 22.82 13.55
C ILE A 65 -0.61 21.64 14.47
N GLU A 66 -1.57 21.80 15.39
CA GLU A 66 -1.98 20.73 16.30
C GLU A 66 -2.56 19.51 15.59
N LYS A 67 -3.34 19.74 14.53
CA LYS A 67 -4.03 18.68 13.79
C LYS A 67 -3.05 17.91 12.89
N ILE A 68 -2.02 18.59 12.39
CA ILE A 68 -1.03 18.05 11.46
C ILE A 68 0.14 17.39 12.21
N TYR A 69 0.48 17.86 13.41
CA TYR A 69 1.61 17.34 14.16
C TYR A 69 1.52 15.83 14.38
N ARG A 70 2.54 15.11 13.93
CA ARG A 70 2.75 13.68 14.18
C ARG A 70 4.20 13.46 14.59
N LYS A 71 4.40 12.68 15.65
CA LYS A 71 5.72 12.20 16.04
C LYS A 71 6.04 10.95 15.22
N SER A 72 7.21 10.93 14.58
CA SER A 72 7.69 9.72 13.89
C SER A 72 7.74 8.53 14.84
N LYS A 73 6.94 7.49 14.53
CA LYS A 73 6.88 6.24 15.30
C LYS A 73 7.95 5.26 14.88
N LEU A 74 8.55 5.47 13.71
CA LEU A 74 9.67 4.67 13.23
C LEU A 74 11.01 5.16 13.77
N ALA A 75 11.18 6.44 14.14
CA ALA A 75 12.48 6.99 14.55
C ALA A 75 13.22 6.11 15.58
N ASN A 76 12.55 5.75 16.68
CA ASN A 76 13.12 4.98 17.79
C ASN A 76 12.97 3.46 17.64
N GLN A 77 12.47 2.97 16.50
CA GLN A 77 12.32 1.54 16.24
C GLN A 77 13.64 0.92 15.80
N ARG A 78 13.84 -0.34 16.15
CA ARG A 78 15.01 -1.14 15.72
C ARG A 78 15.04 -1.39 14.21
N ASN A 79 13.88 -1.35 13.56
CA ASN A 79 13.73 -1.62 12.14
C ASN A 79 13.15 -0.39 11.44
N HIS A 80 13.58 -0.12 10.21
CA HIS A 80 12.82 0.68 9.25
C HIS A 80 11.91 -0.25 8.46
N ILE A 81 10.65 0.12 8.28
CA ILE A 81 9.65 -0.71 7.61
C ILE A 81 9.01 0.13 6.53
N GLU A 82 8.89 -0.40 5.33
CA GLU A 82 8.09 0.18 4.24
C GLU A 82 7.13 -0.88 3.69
N ILE A 83 5.94 -0.45 3.28
CA ILE A 83 5.00 -1.30 2.55
C ILE A 83 4.99 -0.87 1.10
N TRP A 84 5.24 -1.82 0.20
CA TRP A 84 5.28 -1.58 -1.24
C TRP A 84 4.15 -2.37 -1.89
N ILE A 85 3.28 -1.69 -2.61
CA ILE A 85 2.16 -2.33 -3.32
C ILE A 85 2.29 -2.11 -4.82
N GLU A 86 1.97 -3.14 -5.59
CA GLU A 86 2.05 -3.07 -7.05
C GLU A 86 0.96 -2.16 -7.64
N LYS A 87 -0.29 -2.29 -7.16
CA LYS A 87 -1.47 -1.64 -7.74
C LYS A 87 -2.02 -0.51 -6.85
N ASP A 88 -2.32 0.63 -7.47
CA ASP A 88 -2.92 1.79 -6.80
C ASP A 88 -4.37 1.56 -6.36
N SER A 89 -5.11 0.66 -7.03
CA SER A 89 -6.49 0.29 -6.71
C SER A 89 -6.65 -0.28 -5.28
N LEU A 90 -5.57 -0.77 -4.69
CA LEU A 90 -5.58 -1.31 -3.33
C LEU A 90 -5.25 -0.26 -2.26
N ARG A 91 -4.85 0.96 -2.63
CA ARG A 91 -4.43 2.03 -1.72
C ARG A 91 -5.38 2.20 -0.54
N GLU A 92 -6.69 2.20 -0.81
CA GLU A 92 -7.76 2.41 0.19
C GLU A 92 -7.68 1.46 1.39
N TRP A 93 -7.16 0.25 1.20
CA TRP A 93 -7.03 -0.76 2.25
C TRP A 93 -5.71 -0.67 3.01
N PHE A 94 -4.67 -0.17 2.35
CA PHE A 94 -3.34 -0.03 2.94
C PHE A 94 -3.20 1.27 3.71
N GLU A 95 -3.66 2.38 3.13
CA GLU A 95 -3.42 3.73 3.62
C GLU A 95 -3.91 3.96 5.07
N PRO A 96 -5.12 3.51 5.48
CA PRO A 96 -5.55 3.66 6.87
C PRO A 96 -4.63 2.92 7.84
N ILE A 97 -4.18 1.72 7.47
CA ILE A 97 -3.32 0.88 8.32
C ILE A 97 -1.91 1.48 8.37
N THR A 98 -1.33 1.87 7.24
CA THR A 98 0.00 2.47 7.21
C THR A 98 0.03 3.81 7.93
N LYS A 99 -1.04 4.61 7.86
CA LYS A 99 -1.19 5.83 8.67
C LYS A 99 -1.29 5.53 10.16
N GLU A 100 -2.04 4.49 10.55
CA GLU A 100 -2.17 4.06 11.95
C GLU A 100 -0.80 3.74 12.57
N PHE A 101 0.07 3.06 11.82
CA PHE A 101 1.40 2.65 12.29
C PHE A 101 2.55 3.61 11.92
N ASP A 102 2.26 4.72 11.24
CA ASP A 102 3.26 5.66 10.70
C ASP A 102 4.32 4.97 9.82
N ILE A 103 3.85 4.13 8.89
CA ILE A 103 4.67 3.35 7.96
C ILE A 103 4.56 3.97 6.56
N PRO A 104 5.68 4.20 5.84
CA PRO A 104 5.64 4.60 4.44
C PRO A 104 4.94 3.57 3.54
N LEU A 105 3.99 4.05 2.72
CA LEU A 105 3.32 3.29 1.68
C LEU A 105 3.81 3.73 0.29
N ILE A 106 4.43 2.80 -0.44
CA ILE A 106 4.96 3.02 -1.79
C ILE A 106 4.06 2.28 -2.76
N ILE A 107 3.61 2.97 -3.81
CA ILE A 107 2.71 2.42 -4.82
C ILE A 107 3.45 2.41 -6.15
N CYS A 108 3.79 1.22 -6.64
CA CYS A 108 4.65 1.07 -7.81
C CYS A 108 3.91 1.31 -9.14
N ARG A 109 2.59 1.08 -9.18
CA ARG A 109 1.77 1.08 -10.42
C ARG A 109 2.35 0.12 -11.47
N GLY A 110 2.62 -1.12 -11.06
CA GLY A 110 3.35 -2.10 -11.85
C GLY A 110 4.86 -2.07 -11.55
N TYR A 111 5.70 -1.98 -12.59
CA TYR A 111 7.14 -1.87 -12.41
C TYR A 111 7.52 -0.52 -11.78
N PRO A 112 8.31 -0.51 -10.69
CA PRO A 112 8.78 0.73 -10.12
C PRO A 112 9.70 1.45 -11.14
N SER A 113 9.49 2.76 -11.30
CA SER A 113 10.37 3.57 -12.13
C SER A 113 11.77 3.65 -11.51
N ILE A 114 12.76 3.98 -12.34
CA ILE A 114 14.12 4.28 -11.85
C ILE A 114 14.08 5.38 -10.77
N THR A 115 13.26 6.40 -10.97
CA THR A 115 13.09 7.49 -10.00
C THR A 115 12.57 6.98 -8.66
N THR A 116 11.57 6.08 -8.65
CA THR A 116 11.07 5.47 -7.41
C THR A 116 12.18 4.71 -6.67
N LEU A 117 12.99 3.94 -7.38
CA LEU A 117 14.11 3.20 -6.78
C LEU A 117 15.24 4.12 -6.32
N TYR A 118 15.53 5.18 -7.06
CA TYR A 118 16.52 6.19 -6.70
C TYR A 118 16.12 6.92 -5.41
N GLU A 119 14.88 7.40 -5.31
CA GLU A 119 14.36 8.06 -4.12
C GLU A 119 14.36 7.12 -2.90
N ALA A 120 13.97 5.86 -3.10
CA ALA A 120 14.11 4.84 -2.06
C ALA A 120 15.57 4.65 -1.63
N SER A 121 16.50 4.61 -2.60
CA SER A 121 17.92 4.44 -2.31
C SER A 121 18.51 5.60 -1.50
N LYS A 122 18.10 6.84 -1.77
CA LYS A 122 18.52 8.02 -1.01
C LYS A 122 18.11 7.88 0.45
N ARG A 123 16.82 7.61 0.70
CA ARG A 123 16.30 7.37 2.07
C ARG A 123 17.03 6.21 2.75
N PHE A 124 17.24 5.10 2.04
CA PHE A 124 17.88 3.91 2.60
C PHE A 124 19.35 4.09 2.99
N LYS A 125 20.07 4.99 2.33
CA LYS A 125 21.46 5.32 2.65
C LYS A 125 21.57 6.09 3.98
N GLU A 126 20.59 6.93 4.30
CA GLU A 126 20.56 7.73 5.54
C GLU A 126 20.12 6.92 6.76
N ILE A 127 19.36 5.85 6.56
CA ILE A 127 18.89 4.98 7.65
C ILE A 127 20.07 4.18 8.21
N GLN A 128 20.26 4.08 9.52
CA GLN A 128 21.37 3.28 10.12
C GLN A 128 20.95 1.90 10.65
N LYS A 129 19.70 1.51 10.42
CA LYS A 129 19.08 0.27 10.95
C LYS A 129 18.62 -0.67 9.83
N PRO A 130 18.33 -1.95 10.14
CA PRO A 130 17.75 -2.88 9.16
C PRO A 130 16.51 -2.32 8.47
N ILE A 131 16.43 -2.49 7.16
CA ILE A 131 15.36 -1.99 6.30
C ILE A 131 14.52 -3.18 5.84
N HIS A 132 13.22 -3.13 6.11
CA HIS A 132 12.27 -4.16 5.72
C HIS A 132 11.27 -3.62 4.70
N ILE A 133 11.27 -4.18 3.50
CA ILE A 133 10.24 -3.92 2.49
C ILE A 133 9.24 -5.08 2.51
N LEU A 134 8.00 -4.76 2.86
CA LEU A 134 6.86 -5.68 2.87
C LEU A 134 6.11 -5.49 1.55
N TYR A 135 6.37 -6.37 0.59
CA TYR A 135 5.85 -6.27 -0.77
C TYR A 135 4.51 -7.01 -0.93
N PHE A 136 3.58 -6.35 -1.61
CA PHE A 136 2.26 -6.86 -1.96
C PHE A 136 2.04 -6.70 -3.47
N GLY A 137 2.00 -7.82 -4.20
CA GLY A 137 1.80 -7.83 -5.65
C GLY A 137 1.01 -9.05 -6.11
N ASP A 138 0.69 -9.09 -7.39
CA ASP A 138 -0.08 -10.19 -7.97
C ASP A 138 0.73 -11.51 -7.95
N PHE A 139 0.02 -12.63 -8.04
CA PHE A 139 0.63 -13.93 -8.28
C PHE A 139 0.52 -14.26 -9.78
N ASP A 140 1.37 -13.62 -10.57
CA ASP A 140 1.49 -13.81 -12.02
C ASP A 140 2.96 -13.62 -12.47
N PRO A 141 3.30 -13.85 -13.76
CA PRO A 141 4.67 -13.70 -14.24
C PRO A 141 5.26 -12.31 -14.01
N SER A 142 4.46 -11.26 -14.22
CA SER A 142 4.89 -9.86 -14.07
C SER A 142 5.09 -9.47 -12.60
N GLY A 143 4.18 -9.84 -11.70
CA GLY A 143 4.26 -9.55 -10.26
C GLY A 143 5.42 -10.27 -9.56
N GLU A 144 5.76 -11.49 -9.97
CA GLU A 144 6.98 -12.17 -9.51
C GLU A 144 8.25 -11.49 -10.03
N ASP A 145 8.24 -11.02 -11.27
CA ASP A 145 9.39 -10.34 -11.87
C ASP A 145 9.59 -8.91 -11.30
N ILE A 146 8.51 -8.19 -10.99
CA ILE A 146 8.56 -6.90 -10.28
C ILE A 146 9.21 -7.08 -8.91
N PHE A 147 8.77 -8.08 -8.14
CA PHE A 147 9.36 -8.41 -6.84
C PHE A 147 10.87 -8.71 -6.95
N ARG A 148 11.25 -9.53 -7.94
CA ARG A 148 12.65 -9.83 -8.25
C ARG A 148 13.43 -8.57 -8.62
N THR A 149 12.87 -7.74 -9.49
CA THR A 149 13.48 -6.51 -9.99
C THR A 149 13.76 -5.50 -8.87
N ILE A 150 12.81 -5.30 -7.95
CA ILE A 150 13.01 -4.44 -6.77
C ILE A 150 14.21 -4.94 -5.96
N LYS A 151 14.26 -6.24 -5.68
CA LYS A 151 15.34 -6.86 -4.90
C LYS A 151 16.70 -6.72 -5.57
N GLU A 152 16.77 -6.95 -6.87
CA GLU A 152 18.02 -6.90 -7.61
C GLU A 152 18.50 -5.47 -7.82
N ARG A 153 17.64 -4.55 -8.30
CA ARG A 153 18.06 -3.21 -8.71
C ARG A 153 18.48 -2.33 -7.53
N LEU A 154 17.80 -2.43 -6.39
CA LEU A 154 18.23 -1.68 -5.18
C LEU A 154 19.67 -2.03 -4.79
N VAL A 155 20.06 -3.30 -4.94
CA VAL A 155 21.42 -3.76 -4.61
C VAL A 155 22.40 -3.49 -5.75
N LYS A 156 22.07 -3.89 -6.99
CA LYS A 156 22.98 -3.84 -8.14
C LYS A 156 23.20 -2.41 -8.63
N ASP A 157 22.12 -1.66 -8.82
CA ASP A 157 22.15 -0.35 -9.48
C ASP A 157 22.44 0.75 -8.45
N PHE A 158 21.82 0.67 -7.27
CA PHE A 158 21.91 1.72 -6.24
C PHE A 158 22.84 1.38 -5.06
N LYS A 159 23.51 0.21 -5.11
CA LYS A 159 24.53 -0.24 -4.14
C LYS A 159 24.03 -0.28 -2.68
N ILE A 160 22.75 -0.58 -2.46
CA ILE A 160 22.22 -0.77 -1.12
C ILE A 160 22.80 -2.07 -0.53
N ASN A 161 23.33 -1.98 0.69
CA ASN A 161 23.93 -3.11 1.38
C ASN A 161 22.91 -4.26 1.54
N PRO A 162 23.14 -5.43 0.92
CA PRO A 162 22.20 -6.55 0.97
C PRO A 162 22.05 -7.15 2.38
N LYS A 163 23.03 -6.98 3.28
CA LYS A 163 22.93 -7.43 4.68
C LYS A 163 21.91 -6.60 5.49
N LYS A 164 21.63 -5.37 5.06
CA LYS A 164 20.72 -4.43 5.72
C LYS A 164 19.33 -4.43 5.09
N LEU A 165 19.20 -4.90 3.85
CA LEU A 165 17.97 -4.82 3.06
C LEU A 165 17.23 -6.17 3.05
N HIS A 166 16.08 -6.21 3.71
CA HIS A 166 15.22 -7.39 3.82
C HIS A 166 13.91 -7.18 3.08
N ILE A 167 13.75 -7.78 1.91
CA ILE A 167 12.56 -7.62 1.07
C ILE A 167 11.77 -8.93 1.08
N LYS A 168 10.49 -8.87 1.46
CA LYS A 168 9.62 -10.04 1.59
C LYS A 168 8.29 -9.82 0.89
N LYS A 169 7.90 -10.76 0.02
CA LYS A 169 6.54 -10.83 -0.53
C LYS A 169 5.59 -11.38 0.54
N ILE A 170 4.66 -10.54 1.01
CA ILE A 170 3.68 -10.87 2.06
C ILE A 170 2.39 -11.43 1.47
N ALA A 171 2.00 -10.89 0.31
CA ALA A 171 0.95 -11.40 -0.55
C ALA A 171 1.24 -10.97 -2.01
N LEU A 172 0.68 -11.59 -3.03
CA LEU A 172 -0.01 -12.86 -2.98
C LEU A 172 0.98 -14.00 -3.21
N THR A 173 1.01 -14.98 -2.31
CA THR A 173 1.88 -16.17 -2.45
C THR A 173 1.09 -17.38 -2.92
N LEU A 174 1.77 -18.41 -3.45
CA LEU A 174 1.10 -19.67 -3.82
C LEU A 174 0.33 -20.30 -2.64
N LYS A 175 0.86 -20.14 -1.42
CA LYS A 175 0.18 -20.59 -0.19
C LYS A 175 -1.14 -19.86 0.00
N ASP A 176 -1.18 -18.56 -0.24
CA ASP A 176 -2.40 -17.76 -0.14
C ASP A 176 -3.43 -18.18 -1.20
N VAL A 177 -2.98 -18.39 -2.45
CA VAL A 177 -3.86 -18.86 -3.54
C VAL A 177 -4.56 -20.16 -3.16
N LYS A 178 -3.80 -21.14 -2.66
CA LYS A 178 -4.33 -22.43 -2.23
C LYS A 178 -5.22 -22.32 -0.98
N GLN A 179 -4.75 -21.60 0.04
CA GLN A 179 -5.43 -21.48 1.34
C GLN A 179 -6.80 -20.81 1.21
N TYR A 180 -6.89 -19.75 0.41
CA TYR A 180 -8.13 -18.98 0.25
C TYR A 180 -8.94 -19.36 -0.98
N LYS A 181 -8.55 -20.43 -1.70
CA LYS A 181 -9.20 -20.94 -2.92
C LYS A 181 -9.50 -19.82 -3.91
N LEU A 182 -8.51 -18.96 -4.16
CA LEU A 182 -8.70 -17.75 -4.96
C LEU A 182 -8.96 -18.11 -6.42
N PRO A 183 -9.87 -17.40 -7.13
CA PRO A 183 -10.22 -17.71 -8.50
C PRO A 183 -9.01 -17.50 -9.43
N PRO A 184 -8.50 -18.56 -10.09
CA PRO A 184 -7.43 -18.43 -11.06
C PRO A 184 -7.96 -17.81 -12.36
N SER A 185 -7.11 -17.05 -13.03
CA SER A 185 -7.23 -16.71 -14.45
C SER A 185 -6.10 -17.38 -15.22
N PRO A 186 -6.25 -17.69 -16.52
CA PRO A 186 -5.12 -18.13 -17.34
C PRO A 186 -3.99 -17.10 -17.31
N THR A 187 -2.73 -17.53 -17.36
CA THR A 187 -1.64 -16.56 -17.56
C THR A 187 -1.77 -15.92 -18.93
N LYS A 188 -1.46 -14.62 -19.04
CA LYS A 188 -1.47 -13.94 -20.34
C LYS A 188 -0.41 -14.58 -21.24
N ALA A 189 -0.86 -15.23 -22.31
CA ALA A 189 0.01 -15.95 -23.26
C ALA A 189 1.09 -15.05 -23.90
N THR A 190 0.87 -13.73 -23.92
CA THR A 190 1.78 -12.73 -24.50
C THR A 190 2.84 -12.21 -23.52
N ASP A 191 2.82 -12.61 -22.24
CA ASP A 191 3.88 -12.22 -21.32
C ASP A 191 5.14 -13.06 -21.63
N SER A 192 6.20 -12.43 -22.13
CA SER A 192 7.48 -13.09 -22.45
C SER A 192 8.13 -13.75 -21.23
N ARG A 193 7.65 -13.43 -20.02
CA ARG A 193 8.13 -13.97 -18.74
C ARG A 193 7.33 -15.20 -18.29
N SER A 194 6.28 -15.56 -19.03
CA SER A 194 5.39 -16.69 -18.74
C SER A 194 6.13 -18.03 -18.68
N GLY A 195 7.11 -18.29 -19.55
CA GLY A 195 7.76 -19.62 -19.63
C GLY A 195 8.34 -20.14 -18.30
N LYS A 196 9.12 -19.31 -17.58
CA LYS A 196 9.68 -19.71 -16.27
C LYS A 196 8.61 -19.83 -15.20
N PHE A 197 7.59 -18.97 -15.24
CA PHE A 197 6.50 -18.98 -14.27
C PHE A 197 5.60 -20.20 -14.47
N VAL A 198 5.19 -20.49 -15.70
CA VAL A 198 4.34 -21.63 -16.09
C VAL A 198 5.05 -22.94 -15.75
N LYS A 199 6.36 -23.05 -16.04
CA LYS A 199 7.14 -24.23 -15.66
C LYS A 199 7.16 -24.46 -14.14
N LYS A 200 7.15 -23.38 -13.34
CA LYS A 200 7.30 -23.45 -11.89
C LYS A 200 5.98 -23.61 -11.14
N TYR A 201 4.93 -22.95 -11.62
CA TYR A 201 3.65 -22.82 -10.92
C TYR A 201 2.45 -23.28 -11.73
N GLY A 202 2.59 -23.53 -13.04
CA GLY A 202 1.50 -23.86 -13.95
C GLY A 202 0.91 -22.63 -14.65
N ASN A 203 0.00 -22.88 -15.59
CA ASN A 203 -0.66 -21.83 -16.38
C ASN A 203 -1.85 -21.19 -15.64
N PHE A 204 -1.58 -20.54 -14.51
CA PHE A 204 -2.58 -19.71 -13.86
C PHE A 204 -1.97 -18.45 -13.22
N ALA A 205 -2.77 -17.40 -13.13
CA ALA A 205 -2.46 -16.13 -12.49
C ALA A 205 -3.57 -15.76 -11.51
N VAL A 206 -3.23 -15.05 -10.44
CA VAL A 206 -4.22 -14.54 -9.47
C VAL A 206 -3.89 -13.11 -9.11
N GLU A 207 -4.88 -12.24 -9.24
CA GLU A 207 -4.75 -10.85 -8.81
C GLU A 207 -4.81 -10.73 -7.29
N LEU A 208 -4.03 -9.82 -6.71
CA LEU A 208 -4.06 -9.53 -5.28
C LEU A 208 -5.46 -9.05 -4.82
N GLU A 209 -6.22 -8.41 -5.72
CA GLU A 209 -7.61 -7.96 -5.49
C GLU A 209 -8.60 -9.10 -5.21
N ALA A 210 -8.25 -10.33 -5.60
CA ALA A 210 -9.04 -11.52 -5.31
C ALA A 210 -8.93 -11.95 -3.83
N LEU A 211 -7.89 -11.52 -3.11
CA LEU A 211 -7.72 -11.85 -1.70
C LEU A 211 -8.83 -11.18 -0.87
N PRO A 212 -9.49 -11.90 0.07
CA PRO A 212 -10.50 -11.29 0.92
C PRO A 212 -9.93 -10.10 1.70
N VAL A 213 -10.67 -8.99 1.74
CA VAL A 213 -10.22 -7.74 2.37
C VAL A 213 -9.76 -7.94 3.81
N LYS A 214 -10.57 -8.62 4.64
CA LYS A 214 -10.21 -8.91 6.04
C LYS A 214 -8.88 -9.67 6.17
N VAL A 215 -8.60 -10.57 5.23
CA VAL A 215 -7.35 -11.34 5.20
C VAL A 215 -6.18 -10.44 4.80
N LEU A 216 -6.38 -9.55 3.83
CA LEU A 216 -5.38 -8.57 3.42
C LEU A 216 -5.01 -7.66 4.59
N GLU A 217 -5.99 -7.08 5.28
CA GLU A 217 -5.78 -6.23 6.46
C GLU A 217 -5.03 -6.96 7.57
N GLN A 218 -5.42 -8.21 7.87
CA GLN A 218 -4.72 -9.04 8.86
C GLN A 218 -3.26 -9.29 8.49
N LYS A 219 -2.99 -9.57 7.21
CA LYS A 219 -1.62 -9.76 6.71
C LYS A 219 -0.78 -8.50 6.84
N ILE A 220 -1.32 -7.33 6.50
CA ILE A 220 -0.64 -6.03 6.65
C ILE A 220 -0.34 -5.77 8.13
N LYS A 221 -1.34 -5.86 9.01
CA LYS A 221 -1.17 -5.59 10.44
C LYS A 221 -0.18 -6.56 11.08
N ARG A 222 -0.26 -7.86 10.75
CA ARG A 222 0.64 -8.88 11.29
C ARG A 222 2.08 -8.68 10.83
N SER A 223 2.31 -8.37 9.56
CA SER A 223 3.67 -8.18 9.04
C SER A 223 4.35 -6.95 9.65
N ILE A 224 3.61 -5.85 9.86
CA ILE A 224 4.11 -4.67 10.59
C ILE A 224 4.40 -5.03 12.05
N LYS A 225 3.42 -5.60 12.77
CA LYS A 225 3.56 -5.91 14.21
C LYS A 225 4.74 -6.83 14.52
N ASN A 226 5.05 -7.78 13.64
CA ASN A 226 6.19 -8.68 13.80
C ASN A 226 7.56 -7.97 13.77
N LEU A 227 7.63 -6.78 13.17
CA LEU A 227 8.86 -6.00 13.03
C LEU A 227 8.90 -4.78 13.95
N LEU A 228 7.78 -4.46 14.59
CA LEU A 228 7.61 -3.29 15.43
C LEU A 228 7.83 -3.64 16.90
N ASN A 229 8.64 -2.85 17.61
CA ASN A 229 8.69 -2.92 19.06
C ASN A 229 7.44 -2.22 19.63
N TRP A 230 6.47 -3.02 20.09
CA TRP A 230 5.20 -2.51 20.57
C TRP A 230 5.32 -1.61 21.81
N LYS A 231 6.23 -1.95 22.74
CA LYS A 231 6.48 -1.12 23.92
C LYS A 231 7.01 0.26 23.52
N GLN A 232 7.91 0.32 22.55
CA GLN A 232 8.42 1.60 22.03
C GLN A 232 7.34 2.37 21.27
N PHE A 233 6.55 1.70 20.44
CA PHE A 233 5.44 2.33 19.71
C PHE A 233 4.42 2.98 20.65
N GLN A 234 4.04 2.29 21.74
CA GLN A 234 3.14 2.83 22.76
C GLN A 234 3.76 4.03 23.50
N LYS A 235 5.07 4.02 23.77
CA LYS A 235 5.78 5.19 24.31
C LYS A 235 5.71 6.39 23.36
N ASP A 236 5.94 6.18 22.07
CA ASP A 236 5.89 7.26 21.06
C ASP A 236 4.46 7.81 20.86
N LEU A 237 3.42 6.98 21.00
CA LEU A 237 2.02 7.43 21.05
C LEU A 237 1.74 8.29 22.29
N LYS A 238 2.18 7.85 23.47
CA LYS A 238 2.02 8.64 24.71
C LYS A 238 2.77 9.97 24.62
N ARG A 239 3.97 9.95 24.06
CA ARG A 239 4.81 11.14 23.88
C ARG A 239 4.19 12.13 22.91
N GLU A 240 3.66 11.67 21.78
CA GLU A 240 2.93 12.53 20.85
C GLU A 240 1.75 13.23 21.52
N ARG A 241 0.93 12.51 22.30
CA ARG A 241 -0.19 13.10 23.04
C ARG A 241 0.27 14.20 24.01
N GLN A 242 1.42 14.02 24.66
CA GLN A 242 2.01 15.04 25.54
C GLN A 242 2.52 16.24 24.74
N GLU A 243 3.19 16.00 23.61
CA GLU A 243 3.72 17.04 22.72
C GLU A 243 2.57 17.86 22.11
N VAL A 244 1.48 17.24 21.66
CA VAL A 244 0.25 17.93 21.19
C VAL A 244 -0.36 18.78 22.31
N LYS A 245 -0.43 18.29 23.55
CA LYS A 245 -0.91 19.09 24.70
C LYS A 245 -0.02 20.30 24.98
N ARG A 246 1.29 20.18 24.78
CA ARG A 246 2.23 21.30 24.93
C ARG A 246 2.07 22.31 23.79
N LEU A 247 1.96 21.84 22.55
CA LEU A 247 1.67 22.68 21.38
C LEU A 247 0.39 23.48 21.59
N ARG A 248 -0.68 22.85 22.08
CA ARG A 248 -1.94 23.53 22.48
C ARG A 248 -1.72 24.71 23.42
N LYS A 249 -0.89 24.51 24.45
CA LYS A 249 -0.61 25.57 25.42
C LYS A 249 0.20 26.71 24.78
N LEU A 250 1.12 26.40 23.86
CA LEU A 250 1.90 27.39 23.13
C LEU A 250 1.02 28.19 22.15
N VAL A 251 0.16 27.52 21.40
CA VAL A 251 -0.79 28.17 20.47
C VAL A 251 -1.69 29.15 21.21
N LYS A 252 -2.25 28.75 22.36
CA LYS A 252 -3.08 29.66 23.18
C LYS A 252 -2.33 30.91 23.64
N LYS A 253 -1.04 30.80 23.97
CA LYS A 253 -0.22 31.96 24.36
C LYS A 253 0.08 32.92 23.20
N ILE A 254 0.07 32.42 21.97
CA ILE A 254 0.29 33.23 20.75
C ILE A 254 -1.02 33.93 20.32
N GLU A 255 -2.17 33.40 20.74
CA GLU A 255 -3.48 33.98 20.45
C GLU A 255 -3.94 35.06 21.46
N THR A 256 -3.40 35.04 22.69
CA THR A 256 -3.53 36.12 23.71
C THR A 256 -2.52 37.21 23.48
#